data_AF-A0A0C9ZYG2-F1
#
_entry.id   AF-A0A0C9ZYG2-F1
#
_cell.length_a   1.000
_cell.length_b   1.000
_cell.length_c   1.000
_cell.angle_alpha   90.00
_cell.angle_beta   90.00
_cell.angle_gamma   90.00
#
_symmetry.space_group_name_H-M   'P 1'
#
loop_
_entity.id
_entity.type
_entity.pdbx_description
1 polymer ?
#
loop_
_entity_poly.entity_id
_entity_poly.type
_entity_poly.pdbx_seq_one_letter_code
_entity_poly.pdbx_strand_id
1 'polypeptide(L)'
;MVLALPKGLPTLQSSSSKNWTRPDNVFCTDHTSDSSLSCTTNPALRGPATDHLPILSVLDLEVPIATVEEKHNFRETDWEEFNDHLAIELNKFPP
;
A
#
# COMPACT_ATOMS: atom_id res chain seq x y z
N MET A 1 7.92 -3.78 -14.46
CA MET A 1 6.81 -3.59 -13.49
C MET A 1 5.60 -4.35 -14.01
N VAL A 2 5.02 -5.19 -13.17
CA VAL A 2 3.93 -6.13 -13.51
C VAL A 2 2.73 -5.91 -12.59
N LEU A 3 1.52 -6.19 -13.09
CA LEU A 3 0.30 -6.17 -12.29
C LEU A 3 0.12 -7.55 -11.65
N ALA A 4 0.48 -7.67 -10.37
CA ALA A 4 0.49 -8.95 -9.66
C ALA A 4 -0.91 -9.52 -9.43
N LEU A 5 -1.91 -8.65 -9.22
CA LEU A 5 -3.31 -9.07 -9.10
C LEU A 5 -3.88 -9.49 -10.47
N PRO A 6 -4.26 -10.78 -10.68
CA PRO A 6 -4.72 -11.28 -11.97
C PRO A 6 -5.93 -10.54 -12.53
N LYS A 7 -5.91 -10.27 -13.84
CA LYS A 7 -7.02 -9.62 -14.56
C LYS A 7 -8.33 -10.37 -14.33
N GLY A 8 -9.43 -9.64 -14.13
CA GLY A 8 -10.77 -10.18 -13.98
C GLY A 8 -11.19 -10.51 -12.55
N LEU A 9 -10.28 -10.44 -11.57
CA LEU A 9 -10.65 -10.53 -10.16
C LEU A 9 -11.27 -9.20 -9.69
N PRO A 10 -12.51 -9.22 -9.15
CA PRO A 10 -13.09 -8.02 -8.59
C PRO A 10 -12.47 -7.72 -7.22
N THR A 11 -12.33 -6.43 -6.90
CA THR A 11 -11.87 -5.95 -5.59
C THR A 11 -12.92 -5.12 -4.88
N LEU A 12 -14.02 -4.79 -5.56
CA LEU A 12 -15.11 -3.99 -4.99
C LEU A 12 -16.45 -4.54 -5.46
N GLN A 13 -17.45 -4.51 -4.58
CA GLN A 13 -18.85 -4.71 -4.91
C GLN A 13 -19.68 -3.52 -4.47
N SER A 14 -20.11 -2.68 -5.42
CA SER A 14 -20.84 -1.45 -5.14
C SER A 14 -22.01 -1.69 -4.18
N SER A 15 -22.06 -0.92 -3.09
CA SER A 15 -23.13 -1.05 -2.09
C SER A 15 -24.53 -0.82 -2.65
N SER A 16 -24.67 0.10 -3.62
CA SER A 16 -25.95 0.46 -4.25
C SER A 16 -26.34 -0.47 -5.40
N SER A 17 -25.48 -0.60 -6.40
CA SER A 17 -25.78 -1.34 -7.64
C SER A 17 -25.50 -2.84 -7.56
N LYS A 18 -24.73 -3.28 -6.54
CA LYS A 18 -24.18 -4.64 -6.41
C LYS A 18 -23.27 -5.08 -7.56
N ASN A 19 -22.90 -4.16 -8.46
CA ASN A 19 -21.94 -4.40 -9.52
C ASN A 19 -20.55 -4.69 -8.96
N TRP A 20 -19.89 -5.65 -9.56
CA TRP A 20 -18.51 -6.01 -9.25
C TRP A 20 -17.55 -5.22 -10.13
N THR A 21 -16.59 -4.56 -9.50
CA THR A 21 -15.55 -3.77 -10.18
C THR A 21 -14.18 -4.06 -9.57
N ARG A 22 -13.14 -3.52 -10.21
CA ARG A 22 -11.74 -3.67 -9.77
C ARG A 22 -11.02 -2.31 -9.78
N PRO A 23 -11.36 -1.40 -8.86
CA PRO A 23 -10.59 -0.17 -8.70
C PRO A 23 -9.20 -0.41 -8.09
N ASP A 24 -9.03 -1.47 -7.31
CA ASP A 24 -7.79 -1.74 -6.57
C ASP A 24 -6.83 -2.62 -7.36
N ASN A 25 -5.53 -2.36 -7.21
CA ASN A 25 -4.47 -3.02 -7.95
C ASN A 25 -3.24 -3.21 -7.08
N VAL A 26 -2.49 -4.29 -7.37
CA VAL A 26 -1.17 -4.54 -6.77
C VAL A 26 -0.16 -4.59 -7.91
N PHE A 27 0.79 -3.67 -7.90
CA PHE A 27 1.89 -3.61 -8.86
C PHE A 27 3.17 -4.04 -8.19
N CYS A 28 4.00 -4.79 -8.91
CA CYS A 28 5.30 -5.28 -8.45
C CYS A 28 6.39 -4.89 -9.45
N THR A 29 7.59 -4.65 -8.94
CA THR A 29 8.79 -4.66 -9.81
C THR A 29 9.05 -6.09 -10.29
N ASP A 30 9.90 -6.24 -11.30
CA ASP A 30 10.20 -7.57 -11.84
C ASP A 30 10.88 -8.44 -10.76
N HIS A 31 11.81 -7.86 -9.98
CA HIS A 31 12.40 -8.51 -8.79
C HIS A 31 11.35 -8.98 -7.77
N THR A 32 10.37 -8.14 -7.41
CA THR A 32 9.33 -8.54 -6.45
C THR A 32 8.40 -9.60 -7.03
N SER A 33 8.24 -9.64 -8.35
CA SER A 33 7.41 -10.65 -9.01
C SER A 33 8.01 -12.05 -8.91
N ASP A 34 9.33 -12.17 -8.90
CA ASP A 34 10.03 -13.46 -8.72
C ASP A 34 9.78 -14.06 -7.33
N SER A 35 9.63 -13.21 -6.31
CA SER A 35 9.28 -13.60 -4.94
C SER A 35 7.77 -13.75 -4.71
N SER A 36 6.92 -13.47 -5.70
CA SER A 36 5.46 -13.46 -5.52
C SER A 36 4.88 -14.87 -5.67
N LEU A 37 4.46 -15.49 -4.56
CA LEU A 37 3.80 -16.81 -4.58
C LEU A 37 2.35 -16.74 -5.04
N SER A 38 1.60 -15.72 -4.59
CA SER A 38 0.22 -15.50 -5.04
C SER A 38 -0.27 -14.09 -4.77
N CYS A 39 -1.24 -13.63 -5.56
CA CYS A 39 -1.99 -12.41 -5.32
C CYS A 39 -3.45 -12.63 -5.74
N THR A 40 -4.40 -12.52 -4.82
CA THR A 40 -5.82 -12.80 -5.07
C THR A 40 -6.72 -11.96 -4.16
N THR A 41 -8.03 -11.99 -4.37
CA THR A 41 -9.01 -11.45 -3.42
C THR A 41 -9.59 -12.54 -2.53
N ASN A 42 -9.91 -12.21 -1.28
CA ASN A 42 -10.57 -13.13 -0.37
C ASN A 42 -11.91 -12.56 0.14
N PRO A 43 -13.03 -12.86 -0.54
CA PRO A 43 -14.35 -12.39 -0.12
C PRO A 43 -14.75 -12.80 1.31
N ALA A 44 -14.28 -13.94 1.80
CA ALA A 44 -14.61 -14.42 3.15
C ALA A 44 -14.00 -13.56 4.27
N LEU A 45 -12.96 -12.78 3.95
CA LEU A 45 -12.31 -11.85 4.88
C LEU A 45 -12.81 -10.40 4.74
N ARG A 46 -13.91 -10.18 3.99
CA ARG A 46 -14.52 -8.84 3.87
C ARG A 46 -14.89 -8.32 5.27
N GLY A 47 -14.35 -7.16 5.63
CA GLY A 47 -14.65 -6.49 6.89
C GLY A 47 -16.09 -5.96 6.95
N PRO A 48 -16.59 -5.62 8.16
CA PRO A 48 -17.87 -4.95 8.29
C PRO A 48 -17.84 -3.55 7.65
N ALA A 49 -18.98 -3.12 7.12
CA ALA A 49 -19.19 -1.76 6.58
C ALA A 49 -18.23 -1.32 5.45
N THR A 50 -17.68 -2.27 4.68
CA THR A 50 -16.92 -1.97 3.45
C THR A 50 -17.52 -2.70 2.25
N ASP A 51 -17.51 -2.05 1.09
CA ASP A 51 -17.79 -2.65 -0.21
C ASP A 51 -16.55 -3.23 -0.90
N HIS A 52 -15.37 -3.03 -0.33
CA HIS A 52 -14.12 -3.56 -0.85
C HIS A 52 -13.84 -4.99 -0.37
N LEU A 53 -13.14 -5.75 -1.19
CA LEU A 53 -12.57 -7.05 -0.86
C LEU A 53 -11.10 -6.88 -0.48
N PRO A 54 -10.63 -7.56 0.58
CA PRO A 54 -9.21 -7.60 0.86
C PRO A 54 -8.48 -8.33 -0.27
N ILE A 55 -7.35 -7.75 -0.68
CA ILE A 55 -6.36 -8.40 -1.56
C ILE A 55 -5.34 -9.09 -0.66
N LEU A 56 -5.14 -10.38 -0.87
CA LEU A 56 -4.16 -11.20 -0.19
C LEU A 56 -2.97 -11.43 -1.12
N SER A 57 -1.81 -10.93 -0.73
CA SER A 57 -0.54 -11.14 -1.41
C SER A 57 0.35 -12.00 -0.53
N VAL A 58 0.85 -13.11 -1.07
CA VAL A 58 1.80 -14.00 -0.40
C VAL A 58 3.12 -13.89 -1.13
N LEU A 59 4.16 -13.50 -0.40
CA LEU A 59 5.52 -13.35 -0.92
C LEU A 59 6.43 -14.33 -0.21
N ASP A 60 7.31 -14.97 -0.96
CA ASP A 60 8.43 -15.75 -0.42
C ASP A 60 9.63 -14.81 -0.24
N LEU A 61 9.79 -14.34 1.00
CA LEU A 61 10.86 -13.43 1.35
C LEU A 61 11.85 -14.18 2.23
N GLU A 62 13.04 -14.44 1.72
CA GLU A 62 14.19 -14.63 2.57
C GLU A 62 14.52 -13.26 3.19
N VAL A 63 14.13 -13.04 4.44
CA VAL A 63 14.48 -11.83 5.18
C VAL A 63 15.78 -12.12 5.93
N PRO A 64 16.96 -11.73 5.41
CA PRO A 64 18.16 -11.76 6.21
C PRO A 64 17.94 -10.83 7.41
N ILE A 65 18.46 -11.23 8.58
CA ILE A 65 18.48 -10.36 9.75
C ILE A 65 19.37 -9.17 9.39
N ALA A 66 18.73 -8.06 9.02
CA ALA A 66 19.42 -6.81 8.76
C ALA A 66 19.74 -6.15 10.11
N THR A 67 20.95 -5.62 10.24
CA THR A 67 21.24 -4.66 11.29
C THR A 67 20.32 -3.46 11.12
N VAL A 68 19.61 -3.07 12.18
CA VAL A 68 18.74 -1.90 12.16
C VAL A 68 19.62 -0.68 11.91
N GLU A 69 19.54 -0.14 10.70
CA GLU A 69 20.07 1.19 10.43
C GLU A 69 19.09 2.22 10.99
N GLU A 70 19.62 3.27 11.64
CA GLU A 70 18.82 4.43 12.00
C GLU A 70 18.25 5.05 10.71
N LYS A 71 16.94 4.97 10.56
CA LYS A 71 16.21 5.59 9.45
C LYS A 71 15.28 6.66 9.99
N HIS A 72 15.01 7.65 9.17
CA HIS A 72 14.05 8.68 9.51
C HIS A 72 12.67 8.05 9.66
N ASN A 73 12.13 8.11 10.87
CA ASN A 73 10.80 7.60 11.20
C ASN A 73 9.83 8.78 11.33
N PHE A 74 9.04 9.03 10.28
CA PHE A 74 8.07 10.13 10.29
C PHE A 74 7.04 10.02 11.43
N ARG A 75 6.81 8.82 11.98
CA ARG A 75 5.87 8.63 13.10
C ARG A 75 6.43 9.13 14.42
N GLU A 76 7.75 9.18 14.56
CA GLU A 76 8.46 9.63 15.76
C GLU A 76 9.00 11.06 15.60
N THR A 77 8.70 11.71 14.48
CA THR A 77 9.05 13.12 14.26
C THR A 77 8.26 14.01 15.21
N ASP A 78 8.95 14.96 15.85
CA ASP A 78 8.31 16.11 16.46
C ASP A 78 7.76 17.00 15.34
N TRP A 79 6.45 16.87 15.10
CA TRP A 79 5.79 17.59 14.02
C TRP A 79 5.67 19.08 14.29
N GLU A 80 5.71 19.52 15.55
CA GLU A 80 5.65 20.94 15.88
C GLU A 80 6.98 21.59 15.50
N GLU A 81 8.10 21.03 15.99
CA GLU A 81 9.44 21.51 15.64
C GLU A 81 9.71 21.45 14.13
N PHE A 82 9.32 20.34 13.47
CA PHE A 82 9.49 20.19 12.03
C PHE A 82 8.75 21.28 11.25
N ASN A 83 7.51 21.60 11.64
CA ASN A 83 6.70 22.60 10.95
C ASN A 83 7.23 24.02 11.16
N ASP A 84 7.73 24.34 12.35
CA ASP A 84 8.37 25.62 12.63
C ASP A 84 9.60 25.81 11.73
N HIS A 85 10.44 24.78 11.65
CA HIS A 85 11.62 24.80 10.78
C HIS A 85 11.23 24.89 9.30
N LEU A 86 10.21 24.14 8.87
CA LEU A 86 9.70 24.18 7.51
C LEU A 86 9.19 25.58 7.13
N ALA A 87 8.46 26.25 8.03
CA ALA A 87 7.96 27.60 7.79
C ALA A 87 9.11 28.60 7.60
N ILE A 88 10.17 28.50 8.40
CA ILE A 88 11.38 29.32 8.25
C ILE A 88 12.03 29.11 6.88
N GLU A 89 12.17 27.85 6.45
CA GLU A 89 12.77 27.52 5.14
C GLU A 89 11.90 28.01 3.98
N LEU A 90 10.58 27.84 4.05
CA LEU A 90 9.65 28.27 3.00
C LEU A 90 9.65 29.80 2.83
N ASN A 91 9.77 30.56 3.92
CA ASN A 91 9.85 32.03 3.89
C ASN A 91 11.09 32.56 3.14
N LYS A 92 12.10 31.73 2.85
CA LYS A 92 13.25 32.11 2.03
C LYS A 92 12.91 32.20 0.54
N PHE A 93 11.79 31.61 0.13
CA PHE A 93 11.35 31.60 -1.25
C PHE A 93 10.12 32.50 -1.44
N PRO A 94 10.01 33.21 -2.57
CA PRO A 94 8.80 33.97 -2.87
C PRO A 94 7.60 33.03 -3.03
N PRO A 95 6.38 33.53 -2.77
CA PRO A 95 5.13 32.78 -2.96
C PRO A 95 4.86 32.41 -4.42
#